data_AF-A0A5D4XKV6-F1
#
_entry.id   AF-A0A5D4XKV6-F1
#
_cell.length_a   1.000
_cell.length_b   1.000
_cell.length_c   1.000
_cell.angle_alpha   90.00
_cell.angle_beta   90.00
_cell.angle_gamma   90.00
#
_symmetry.space_group_name_H-M   'P 1'
#
loop_
_entity.id
_entity.type
_entity.pdbx_description
1 polymer ?
#
loop_
_entity_poly.entity_id
_entity_poly.type
_entity_poly.pdbx_seq_one_letter_code
_entity_poly.pdbx_strand_id
1 'polypeptide(L)'
;MPAALVSLRLPLEQGLALAHDQVPTSPAVVDCVFALFGDGPLKSPVAFDRGYGRVFAYHEEDGTLALSSLPRDRVQLFRLGATDDADVWLLRVDSGFEFAGTRHDVLFSTGRASGALVDQLLVGARGLLYRRDYDIDAADAFAITEETGLRDEPGPGYRARYRVESDGRFTLVSGQVLATQDGRTRGPG
;
A
#
# COMPACT_ATOMS: atom_id res chain seq x y z
N MET A 1 21.01 -19.06 7.05
CA MET A 1 21.61 -18.14 6.06
C MET A 1 20.67 -16.96 5.92
N PRO A 2 21.12 -15.69 6.02
CA PRO A 2 20.24 -14.56 5.75
C PRO A 2 19.95 -14.55 4.24
N ALA A 3 18.68 -14.63 3.86
CA ALA A 3 18.28 -14.48 2.46
C ALA A 3 18.67 -13.07 2.02
N ALA A 4 19.51 -12.98 0.98
CA ALA A 4 20.00 -11.71 0.47
C ALA A 4 18.82 -10.81 0.07
N LEU A 5 18.80 -9.59 0.59
CA LEU A 5 17.87 -8.55 0.16
C LEU A 5 18.25 -8.14 -1.27
N VAL A 6 17.41 -8.52 -2.23
CA VAL A 6 17.54 -8.05 -3.62
C VAL A 6 16.84 -6.70 -3.71
N SER A 7 17.56 -5.66 -4.12
CA SER A 7 16.95 -4.36 -4.43
C SER A 7 16.04 -4.49 -5.64
N LEU A 8 14.75 -4.23 -5.43
CA LEU A 8 13.77 -4.07 -6.51
C LEU A 8 13.91 -2.66 -7.08
N ARG A 9 13.71 -2.52 -8.39
CA ARG A 9 13.55 -1.21 -9.04
C ARG A 9 12.23 -1.23 -9.80
N LEU A 10 11.25 -0.47 -9.32
CA LEU A 10 9.93 -0.29 -9.92
C LEU A 10 9.89 1.11 -10.59
N PRO A 11 9.00 1.36 -11.58
CA PRO A 11 7.54 1.27 -11.40
C PRO A 11 6.93 -0.02 -11.97
N LEU A 12 5.91 -0.57 -11.28
CA LEU A 12 5.21 -1.82 -11.63
C LEU A 12 4.27 -1.72 -12.85
N GLU A 13 4.48 -0.76 -13.76
CA GLU A 13 3.62 -0.67 -14.96
C GLU A 13 4.06 -1.61 -16.08
N GLN A 14 5.37 -1.89 -16.23
CA GLN A 14 5.89 -2.84 -17.23
C GLN A 14 7.25 -3.38 -16.76
N GLY A 15 7.25 -4.43 -15.94
CA GLY A 15 8.50 -5.01 -15.48
C GLY A 15 8.25 -6.23 -14.61
N LEU A 16 8.84 -7.36 -15.00
CA LEU A 16 8.74 -8.66 -14.35
C LEU A 16 8.75 -8.55 -12.81
N ALA A 17 7.64 -8.93 -12.19
CA ALA A 17 7.65 -9.45 -10.84
C ALA A 17 8.40 -10.79 -10.87
N LEU A 18 9.70 -10.77 -10.58
CA LEU A 18 10.39 -12.01 -10.25
C LEU A 18 9.83 -12.47 -8.89
N ALA A 19 9.13 -13.59 -8.97
CA ALA A 19 8.25 -14.16 -7.97
C ALA A 19 8.86 -14.25 -6.56
N HIS A 20 8.13 -13.73 -5.59
CA HIS A 20 7.96 -14.42 -4.32
C HIS A 20 6.65 -15.20 -4.46
N ASP A 21 6.77 -16.41 -4.99
CA ASP A 21 5.75 -17.42 -5.32
C ASP A 21 4.29 -17.00 -5.09
N GLN A 22 3.50 -16.93 -6.17
CA GLN A 22 2.05 -16.74 -6.16
C GLN A 22 1.34 -17.94 -5.50
N VAL A 23 1.58 -18.18 -4.22
CA VAL A 23 0.95 -19.25 -3.48
C VAL A 23 -0.36 -18.69 -2.93
N PRO A 24 -1.52 -19.23 -3.35
CA PRO A 24 -2.77 -18.95 -2.66
C PRO A 24 -2.58 -19.27 -1.18
N THR A 25 -2.91 -18.31 -0.34
CA THR A 25 -2.80 -18.49 1.10
C THR A 25 -3.81 -19.55 1.54
N SER A 26 -3.42 -20.49 2.43
CA SER A 26 -4.38 -21.48 2.93
C SER A 26 -5.48 -20.79 3.75
N PRO A 27 -6.72 -21.32 3.80
CA PRO A 27 -7.82 -20.69 4.54
C PRO A 27 -7.49 -20.39 6.01
N ALA A 28 -6.80 -21.31 6.69
CA ALA A 28 -6.38 -21.11 8.07
C ALA A 28 -5.39 -19.94 8.23
N VAL A 29 -4.47 -19.76 7.28
CA VAL A 29 -3.53 -18.63 7.30
C VAL A 29 -4.25 -17.33 6.99
N VAL A 30 -5.23 -17.33 6.08
CA VAL A 30 -6.08 -16.15 5.81
C VAL A 30 -6.84 -15.73 7.07
N ASP A 31 -7.46 -16.68 7.77
CA ASP A 31 -8.18 -16.38 9.01
C ASP A 31 -7.26 -15.82 10.09
N CYS A 32 -6.04 -16.39 10.24
CA CYS A 32 -5.03 -15.85 11.15
C CYS A 32 -4.63 -14.42 10.79
N VAL A 33 -4.33 -14.16 9.51
CA VAL A 33 -3.94 -12.81 9.05
C VAL A 33 -5.06 -11.82 9.29
N PHE A 34 -6.29 -12.13 8.89
CA PHE A 34 -7.43 -11.22 9.09
C PHE A 34 -7.69 -10.96 10.58
N ALA A 35 -7.50 -11.95 11.44
CA ALA A 35 -7.63 -11.78 12.89
C ALA A 35 -6.60 -10.82 13.49
N LEU A 36 -5.41 -10.66 12.88
CA LEU A 36 -4.38 -9.73 13.37
C LEU A 36 -4.82 -8.27 13.31
N PHE A 37 -5.64 -7.91 12.32
CA PHE A 37 -6.08 -6.52 12.08
C PHE A 37 -7.32 -6.16 12.90
N GLY A 38 -8.07 -7.16 13.36
CA GLY A 38 -9.37 -6.95 14.01
C GLY A 38 -10.37 -6.25 13.08
N ASP A 39 -11.26 -5.45 13.68
CA ASP A 39 -12.34 -4.73 12.96
C ASP A 39 -12.00 -3.26 12.70
N GLY A 40 -10.77 -2.83 13.01
CA GLY A 40 -10.34 -1.44 12.82
C GLY A 40 -10.09 -1.08 11.35
N PRO A 41 -10.19 0.21 10.99
CA PRO A 41 -9.83 0.66 9.66
C PRO A 41 -8.32 0.52 9.41
N LEU A 42 -7.98 0.25 8.16
CA LEU A 42 -6.61 0.31 7.66
C LEU A 42 -6.10 1.75 7.77
N LYS A 43 -4.82 1.95 8.10
CA LYS A 43 -4.27 3.30 8.09
C LYS A 43 -4.14 3.72 6.64
N SER A 44 -4.55 4.95 6.35
CA SER A 44 -4.21 5.64 5.12
C SER A 44 -3.03 6.58 5.35
N PRO A 45 -2.42 7.15 4.30
CA PRO A 45 -1.35 8.13 4.44
C PRO A 45 -1.70 9.33 5.34
N VAL A 46 -2.99 9.66 5.51
CA VAL A 46 -3.48 10.73 6.40
C VAL A 46 -3.07 10.53 7.86
N ALA A 47 -2.86 9.28 8.28
CA ALA A 47 -2.42 8.95 9.63
C ALA A 47 -1.00 9.47 9.91
N PHE A 48 -0.22 9.77 8.87
CA PHE A 48 1.18 10.17 8.95
C PHE A 48 1.43 11.59 8.40
N ASP A 49 0.68 12.02 7.39
CA ASP A 49 0.82 13.36 6.78
C ASP A 49 -0.52 14.11 6.77
N ARG A 50 -0.60 15.22 7.51
CA ARG A 50 -1.77 16.10 7.47
C ARG A 50 -1.99 16.74 6.09
N GLY A 51 -0.92 16.96 5.33
CA GLY A 51 -0.97 17.50 3.98
C GLY A 51 -1.74 16.61 3.01
N TYR A 52 -1.69 15.30 3.21
CA TYR A 52 -2.45 14.31 2.45
C TYR A 52 -3.98 14.48 2.57
N GLY A 53 -4.48 15.16 3.61
CA GLY A 53 -5.91 15.35 3.82
C GLY A 53 -6.66 15.93 2.60
N ARG A 54 -5.98 16.71 1.75
CA ARG A 54 -6.56 17.24 0.50
C ARG A 54 -6.78 16.16 -0.57
N VAL A 55 -5.91 15.17 -0.61
CA VAL A 55 -5.99 14.03 -1.53
C VAL A 55 -7.02 13.04 -1.02
N PHE A 56 -7.02 12.79 0.29
CA PHE A 56 -8.01 11.94 0.95
C PHE A 56 -9.46 12.43 0.73
N ALA A 57 -9.70 13.74 0.79
CA ALA A 57 -11.03 14.33 0.58
C ALA A 57 -11.60 14.11 -0.84
N TYR A 58 -10.80 13.68 -1.82
CA TYR A 58 -11.27 13.41 -3.18
C TYR A 58 -11.99 12.06 -3.32
N HIS A 59 -11.75 11.10 -2.41
CA HIS A 59 -12.34 9.77 -2.53
C HIS A 59 -12.86 9.19 -1.20
N GLU A 60 -12.40 9.69 -0.05
CA GLU A 60 -12.79 9.30 1.32
C GLU A 60 -12.72 7.79 1.64
N GLU A 61 -12.34 6.96 0.65
CA GLU A 61 -12.56 5.52 0.63
C GLU A 61 -11.59 4.77 1.55
N ASP A 62 -10.40 5.32 1.80
CA ASP A 62 -9.42 4.69 2.69
C ASP A 62 -9.79 4.81 4.18
N GLY A 63 -10.58 5.81 4.57
CA GLY A 63 -10.70 6.19 5.99
C GLY A 63 -11.52 5.21 6.83
N THR A 64 -12.36 4.43 6.15
CA THR A 64 -13.25 3.44 6.77
C THR A 64 -12.96 2.01 6.29
N LEU A 65 -12.01 1.81 5.37
CA LEU A 65 -11.72 0.50 4.82
C LEU A 65 -11.13 -0.40 5.91
N ALA A 66 -11.88 -1.41 6.33
CA ALA A 66 -11.38 -2.44 7.22
C ALA A 66 -10.93 -3.66 6.41
N LEU A 67 -9.91 -4.37 6.89
CA LEU A 67 -9.50 -5.61 6.22
C LEU A 67 -10.64 -6.64 6.23
N SER A 68 -11.44 -6.67 7.30
CA SER A 68 -12.58 -7.59 7.46
C SER A 68 -13.68 -7.41 6.41
N SER A 69 -13.76 -6.25 5.74
CA SER A 69 -14.71 -6.02 4.64
C SER A 69 -14.23 -6.49 3.27
N LEU A 70 -12.99 -6.99 3.16
CA LEU A 70 -12.42 -7.45 1.90
C LEU A 70 -12.62 -8.95 1.66
N PRO A 71 -12.66 -9.41 0.38
CA PRO A 71 -12.76 -10.83 0.05
C PRO A 71 -11.60 -11.66 0.62
N ARG A 72 -11.92 -12.81 1.23
CA ARG A 72 -10.94 -13.71 1.86
C ARG A 72 -10.39 -14.79 0.92
N ASP A 73 -11.08 -15.07 -0.18
CA ASP A 73 -10.76 -16.13 -1.12
C ASP A 73 -9.70 -15.74 -2.17
N ARG A 74 -9.31 -14.46 -2.22
CA ARG A 74 -8.36 -13.92 -3.23
C ARG A 74 -7.17 -13.20 -2.60
N VAL A 75 -6.61 -13.86 -1.60
CA VAL A 75 -5.57 -13.30 -0.74
C VAL A 75 -4.20 -13.91 -1.04
N GLN A 76 -3.23 -13.04 -1.25
CA GLN A 76 -1.82 -13.40 -1.39
C GLN A 76 -1.02 -12.71 -0.29
N LEU A 77 -0.16 -13.46 0.39
CA LEU A 77 0.69 -12.94 1.45
C LEU A 77 2.16 -13.11 1.08
N PHE A 78 2.92 -12.02 1.15
CA PHE A 78 4.34 -12.00 0.82
C PHE A 78 5.14 -11.53 2.03
N ARG A 79 6.23 -12.26 2.35
CA ARG A 79 7.24 -11.76 3.29
C ARG A 79 8.24 -10.91 2.52
N LEU A 80 8.38 -9.65 2.89
CA LEU A 80 9.32 -8.73 2.24
C LEU A 80 10.70 -8.77 2.90
N GLY A 81 10.73 -9.04 4.20
CA GLY A 81 11.97 -9.15 4.96
C GLY A 81 11.72 -8.86 6.43
N ALA A 82 12.70 -8.25 7.08
CA ALA A 82 12.66 -8.03 8.51
C ALA A 82 13.59 -6.88 8.93
N THR A 83 13.25 -6.21 10.03
CA THR A 83 14.09 -5.22 10.72
C THR A 83 14.86 -5.93 11.86
N ASP A 84 15.29 -5.22 12.90
CA ASP A 84 15.88 -5.88 14.07
C ASP A 84 14.82 -6.68 14.85
N ASP A 85 13.66 -6.09 15.14
CA ASP A 85 12.64 -6.66 16.02
C ASP A 85 11.30 -6.98 15.34
N ALA A 86 11.16 -6.70 14.04
CA ALA A 86 9.92 -6.94 13.30
C ALA A 86 10.14 -7.73 12.00
N ASP A 87 9.09 -8.42 11.56
CA ASP A 87 8.95 -8.95 10.20
C ASP A 87 8.02 -8.04 9.39
N VAL A 88 8.34 -7.83 8.11
CA VAL A 88 7.59 -6.93 7.23
C VAL A 88 6.96 -7.73 6.09
N TRP A 89 5.68 -7.46 5.85
CA TRP A 89 4.82 -8.25 5.00
C TRP A 89 3.98 -7.38 4.07
N LEU A 90 3.63 -7.95 2.93
CA LEU A 90 2.67 -7.38 1.99
C LEU A 90 1.48 -8.34 1.87
N LEU A 91 0.29 -7.85 2.20
CA LEU A 91 -0.97 -8.53 1.95
C LEU A 91 -1.62 -7.95 0.71
N ARG A 92 -1.80 -8.76 -0.33
CA ARG A 92 -2.56 -8.40 -1.51
C ARG A 92 -3.92 -9.07 -1.47
N VAL A 93 -4.96 -8.28 -1.63
CA VAL A 93 -6.34 -8.73 -1.75
C VAL A 93 -6.89 -8.28 -3.08
N ASP A 94 -7.14 -9.23 -3.98
CA ASP A 94 -7.89 -8.94 -5.19
C ASP A 94 -9.35 -8.69 -4.82
N SER A 95 -9.85 -7.53 -5.21
CA SER A 95 -11.19 -7.08 -4.83
C SER A 95 -12.31 -7.83 -5.57
N GLY A 96 -11.98 -8.50 -6.68
CA GLY A 96 -12.93 -9.26 -7.49
C GLY A 96 -14.04 -8.46 -8.17
N PHE A 97 -13.97 -7.13 -8.16
CA PHE A 97 -14.88 -6.27 -8.91
C PHE A 97 -14.67 -6.40 -10.43
N GLU A 98 -15.72 -6.14 -11.20
CA GLU A 98 -15.71 -6.22 -12.68
C GLU A 98 -14.74 -5.23 -13.34
N PHE A 99 -14.31 -4.18 -12.62
CA PHE A 99 -13.24 -3.30 -13.08
C PHE A 99 -11.91 -4.05 -13.03
N ALA A 100 -11.41 -4.45 -14.20
CA ALA A 100 -10.16 -5.19 -14.32
C ALA A 100 -9.00 -4.51 -13.55
N GLY A 101 -8.49 -5.20 -12.53
CA GLY A 101 -7.28 -4.80 -11.79
C GLY A 101 -7.51 -4.00 -10.50
N THR A 102 -8.74 -3.90 -9.99
CA THR A 102 -9.01 -3.35 -8.65
C THR A 102 -8.45 -4.30 -7.58
N ARG A 103 -7.47 -3.83 -6.81
CA ARG A 103 -6.82 -4.58 -5.73
C ARG A 103 -6.55 -3.66 -4.55
N HIS A 104 -6.45 -4.24 -3.37
CA HIS A 104 -5.95 -3.58 -2.17
C HIS A 104 -4.65 -4.26 -1.76
N ASP A 105 -3.61 -3.47 -1.54
CA ASP A 105 -2.32 -3.92 -1.05
C ASP A 105 -2.04 -3.24 0.30
N VAL A 106 -1.87 -4.04 1.34
CA VAL A 106 -1.60 -3.59 2.70
C VAL A 106 -0.20 -4.00 3.07
N LEU A 107 0.65 -3.03 3.37
CA LEU A 107 1.94 -3.26 3.99
C LEU A 107 1.73 -3.32 5.50
N PHE A 108 2.29 -4.32 6.17
CA PHE A 108 2.19 -4.43 7.63
C PHE A 108 3.43 -5.05 8.24
N SER A 109 3.60 -4.82 9.53
CA SER A 109 4.71 -5.37 10.32
C SER A 109 4.19 -6.14 11.52
N THR A 110 4.92 -7.18 11.90
CA THR A 110 4.65 -7.97 13.10
C THR A 110 5.89 -8.05 13.97
N GLY A 111 5.73 -7.97 15.29
CA GLY A 111 6.84 -8.16 16.21
C GLY A 111 7.38 -9.59 16.12
N ARG A 112 8.68 -9.77 15.89
CA ARG A 112 9.27 -11.09 15.60
C ARG A 112 9.09 -12.09 16.73
N ALA A 113 9.14 -11.62 17.98
CA ALA A 113 8.98 -12.48 19.15
C ALA A 113 7.51 -12.79 19.48
N SER A 114 6.59 -11.85 19.22
CA SER A 114 5.18 -11.96 19.63
C SER A 114 4.25 -12.40 18.50
N GLY A 115 4.64 -12.20 17.24
CA GLY A 115 3.77 -12.31 16.08
C GLY A 115 2.64 -11.26 16.04
N ALA A 116 2.61 -10.32 16.99
CA ALA A 116 1.55 -9.32 17.09
C ALA A 116 1.72 -8.25 16.00
N LEU A 117 0.61 -7.75 15.48
CA LEU A 117 0.60 -6.62 14.56
C LEU A 117 1.20 -5.38 15.26
N VAL A 118 2.21 -4.77 14.64
CA VAL A 118 2.84 -3.55 15.13
C VAL A 118 2.31 -2.34 14.39
N ASP A 119 2.33 -2.39 13.04
CA ASP A 119 1.83 -1.32 12.20
C ASP A 119 1.28 -1.85 10.86
N GLN A 120 0.48 -1.05 10.18
CA GLN A 120 -0.08 -1.34 8.86
C GLN A 120 -0.42 -0.07 8.11
N LEU A 121 -0.37 -0.13 6.77
CA LEU A 121 -0.73 0.96 5.88
C LEU A 121 -1.28 0.39 4.56
N LEU A 122 -2.39 0.97 4.08
CA LEU A 122 -2.91 0.72 2.74
C LEU A 122 -2.01 1.41 1.71
N VAL A 123 -1.06 0.65 1.14
CA VAL A 123 -0.03 1.16 0.24
C VAL A 123 -0.40 1.06 -1.24
N GLY A 124 -1.36 0.19 -1.59
CA GLY A 124 -1.85 0.08 -2.96
C GLY A 124 -3.36 -0.05 -3.01
N ALA A 125 -3.97 0.69 -3.92
CA ALA A 125 -5.42 0.70 -4.11
C ALA A 125 -5.72 1.19 -5.53
N ARG A 126 -6.72 0.62 -6.17
CA ARG A 126 -7.20 1.13 -7.47
C ARG A 126 -8.72 1.23 -7.44
N GLY A 127 -9.20 2.44 -7.17
CA GLY A 127 -10.61 2.78 -7.19
C GLY A 127 -11.05 3.35 -8.54
N LEU A 128 -12.31 3.76 -8.60
CA LEU A 128 -12.86 4.45 -9.77
C LEU A 128 -12.23 5.84 -9.99
N LEU A 129 -11.88 6.51 -8.89
CA LEU A 129 -11.45 7.92 -8.86
C LEU A 129 -9.98 8.08 -8.48
N TYR A 130 -9.24 7.00 -8.24
CA TYR A 130 -7.84 7.09 -7.86
C TYR A 130 -7.09 5.78 -8.10
N ARG A 131 -5.77 5.91 -8.20
CA ARG A 131 -4.81 4.82 -8.20
C ARG A 131 -3.67 5.18 -7.26
N ARG A 132 -3.42 4.30 -6.30
CA ARG A 132 -2.25 4.32 -5.43
C ARG A 132 -1.35 3.14 -5.79
N ASP A 133 -0.15 3.47 -6.21
CA ASP A 133 0.93 2.52 -6.45
C ASP A 133 2.00 2.68 -5.38
N TYR A 134 2.80 1.63 -5.18
CA TYR A 134 3.91 1.63 -4.24
C TYR A 134 5.17 1.06 -4.87
N ASP A 135 6.30 1.48 -4.31
CA ASP A 135 7.64 0.96 -4.58
C ASP A 135 8.26 0.50 -3.26
N ILE A 136 8.90 -0.66 -3.26
CA ILE A 136 9.54 -1.24 -2.07
C ILE A 136 11.04 -1.33 -2.39
N ASP A 137 11.80 -0.40 -1.84
CA ASP A 137 13.25 -0.34 -2.01
C ASP A 137 13.94 -1.44 -1.19
N ALA A 138 13.44 -1.69 0.03
CA ALA A 138 13.93 -2.65 0.99
C ALA A 138 12.83 -3.00 2.01
N ALA A 139 13.07 -4.01 2.86
CA ALA A 139 12.12 -4.37 3.92
C ALA A 139 11.77 -3.22 4.87
N ASP A 140 12.68 -2.25 5.03
CA ASP A 140 12.56 -1.10 5.91
C ASP A 140 12.27 0.22 5.17
N ALA A 141 12.11 0.20 3.85
CA ALA A 141 11.95 1.42 3.04
C ALA A 141 11.01 1.21 1.86
N PHE A 142 10.00 2.06 1.77
CA PHE A 142 9.02 2.03 0.68
C PHE A 142 8.50 3.43 0.36
N ALA A 143 7.92 3.57 -0.82
CA ALA A 143 7.31 4.80 -1.30
C ALA A 143 5.91 4.50 -1.84
N ILE A 144 5.05 5.52 -1.83
CA ILE A 144 3.76 5.47 -2.53
C ILE A 144 3.66 6.66 -3.49
N THR A 145 2.96 6.46 -4.60
CA THR A 145 2.48 7.53 -5.48
C THR A 145 0.99 7.32 -5.70
N GLU A 146 0.23 8.39 -5.58
CA GLU A 146 -1.20 8.40 -5.78
C GLU A 146 -1.59 9.44 -6.83
N GLU A 147 -2.47 8.99 -7.72
CA GLU A 147 -3.10 9.80 -8.74
C GLU A 147 -4.60 9.76 -8.48
N THR A 148 -5.24 10.93 -8.39
CA THR A 148 -6.69 11.04 -8.18
C THR A 148 -7.36 11.72 -9.36
N GLY A 149 -8.68 11.61 -9.44
CA GLY A 149 -9.52 12.17 -10.49
C GLY A 149 -9.95 11.16 -11.55
N LEU A 150 -10.83 11.62 -12.43
CA LEU A 150 -11.26 10.90 -13.63
C LEU A 150 -10.36 11.29 -14.80
N ARG A 151 -10.31 10.46 -15.86
CA ARG A 151 -9.53 10.76 -17.07
C ARG A 151 -9.74 12.18 -17.60
N ASP A 152 -10.96 12.69 -17.51
CA ASP A 152 -11.35 14.00 -18.04
C ASP A 152 -11.29 15.14 -16.99
N GLU A 153 -11.06 14.81 -15.71
CA GLU A 153 -10.94 15.77 -14.61
C GLU A 153 -9.90 15.26 -13.59
N PRO A 154 -8.60 15.58 -13.78
CA PRO A 154 -7.56 15.15 -12.87
C PRO A 154 -7.71 15.83 -11.51
N GLY A 155 -7.48 15.08 -10.44
CA GLY A 155 -7.43 15.57 -9.06
C GLY A 155 -5.99 15.76 -8.57
N PRO A 156 -5.80 16.15 -7.30
CA PRO A 156 -4.48 16.29 -6.70
C PRO A 156 -3.78 14.93 -6.59
N GLY A 157 -2.47 14.90 -6.86
CA GLY A 157 -1.66 13.70 -6.65
C GLY A 157 -1.02 13.70 -5.27
N TYR A 158 -0.41 12.58 -4.90
CA TYR A 158 0.44 12.47 -3.71
C TYR A 158 1.66 11.63 -3.98
N ARG A 159 2.78 11.97 -3.36
CA ARG A 159 3.94 11.09 -3.26
C ARG A 159 4.47 11.10 -1.84
N ALA A 160 4.76 9.93 -1.31
CA ALA A 160 5.42 9.82 -0.01
C ALA A 160 6.46 8.72 0.03
N ARG A 161 7.40 8.87 0.96
CA ARG A 161 8.41 7.89 1.33
C ARG A 161 8.31 7.61 2.80
N TYR A 162 8.46 6.35 3.16
CA TYR A 162 8.33 5.84 4.51
C TYR A 162 9.54 4.99 4.88
N ARG A 163 9.76 4.88 6.18
CA ARG A 163 10.66 3.91 6.80
C ARG A 163 9.88 3.01 7.75
N VAL A 164 10.35 1.78 7.90
CA VAL A 164 9.95 0.89 8.99
C VAL A 164 11.08 0.92 10.01
N GLU A 165 10.80 1.44 11.20
CA GLU A 165 11.77 1.51 12.29
C GLU A 165 12.14 0.11 12.81
N SER A 166 13.18 0.01 13.63
CA SER A 166 13.65 -1.26 14.19
C SER A 166 12.54 -2.05 14.90
N ASP A 167 11.61 -1.35 15.57
CA ASP A 167 10.47 -1.92 16.29
C ASP A 167 9.30 -2.31 15.38
N GLY A 168 9.34 -1.99 14.09
CA GLY A 168 8.29 -2.27 13.11
C GLY A 168 7.34 -1.12 12.85
N ARG A 169 7.43 0.02 13.56
CA ARG A 169 6.54 1.17 13.31
C ARG A 169 6.87 1.89 12.02
N PHE A 170 5.85 2.41 11.35
CA PHE A 170 6.04 3.14 10.11
C PHE A 170 6.23 4.63 10.41
N THR A 171 7.22 5.24 9.76
CA THR A 171 7.51 6.67 9.89
C THR A 171 7.51 7.31 8.51
N LEU A 172 6.88 8.48 8.38
CA LEU A 172 6.98 9.29 7.17
C LEU A 172 8.35 9.97 7.09
N VAL A 173 9.07 9.72 6.00
CA VAL A 173 10.33 10.42 5.70
C VAL A 173 10.05 11.73 4.96
N SER A 174 9.17 11.67 3.96
CA SER A 174 8.76 12.82 3.16
C SER A 174 7.40 12.57 2.55
N GLY A 175 6.54 13.58 2.52
CA GLY A 175 5.26 13.58 1.84
C GLY A 175 5.10 14.85 1.03
N GLN A 176 4.49 14.75 -0.15
CA GLN A 176 4.23 15.89 -1.03
C GLN A 176 2.92 15.69 -1.78
N VAL A 177 2.01 16.65 -1.62
CA VAL A 177 0.85 16.79 -2.52
C VAL A 177 1.33 17.38 -3.84
N LEU A 178 0.97 16.71 -4.93
CA LEU A 178 1.28 17.13 -6.28
C LEU A 178 0.14 18.02 -6.77
N ALA A 179 0.48 19.16 -7.36
CA ALA A 179 -0.51 20.02 -7.99
C ALA A 179 -1.21 19.27 -9.13
N THR A 180 -2.49 19.56 -9.34
CA THR A 180 -3.24 19.13 -10.52
C THR A 180 -2.44 19.52 -11.77
N GLN A 181 -2.17 18.56 -12.66
CA GLN A 181 -1.58 18.89 -13.95
C GLN A 181 -2.64 19.65 -14.78
N ASP A 182 -2.64 20.98 -14.69
CA ASP A 182 -3.36 21.84 -15.61
C ASP A 182 -2.72 21.73 -17.00
N GLY A 183 -3.16 20.73 -17.76
CA GLY A 183 -2.83 20.57 -19.17
C GLY A 183 -3.55 21.58 -20.06
N ARG A 184 -3.33 22.89 -19.86
CA ARG A 184 -3.60 23.93 -20.87
C ARG A 184 -2.55 25.03 -20.86
N THR A 185 -1.34 24.72 -21.30
CA THR A 185 -0.56 25.69 -22.07
C THR A 185 -1.10 25.69 -23.50
N ARG A 186 -2.15 26.49 -23.77
CA ARG A 186 -2.39 26.97 -25.13
C ARG A 186 -1.31 28.02 -25.41
N GLY A 187 -0.26 27.62 -26.14
CA GLY A 187 0.62 28.59 -26.80
C GLY A 187 -0.19 29.45 -27.78
N PRO A 188 0.17 30.73 -27.99
CA PRO A 188 -0.51 31.56 -28.97
C PRO A 188 -0.16 31.05 -30.37
N GLY A 189 -1.17 30.70 -31.15
CA GLY A 189 -1.10 30.42 -32.58
C GLY A 189 -2.17 31.22 -33.28
#